data_AF-A0A927NET9-F1
#
_entry.id   AF-A0A927NET9-F1
#
_cell.length_a   1.000
_cell.length_b   1.000
_cell.length_c   1.000
_cell.angle_alpha   90.00
_cell.angle_beta   90.00
_cell.angle_gamma   90.00
#
_symmetry.space_group_name_H-M   'P 1'
#
loop_
_entity.id
_entity.type
_entity.pdbx_description
1 polymer ?
#
loop_
_entity_poly.entity_id
_entity_poly.type
_entity_poly.pdbx_seq_one_letter_code
_entity_poly.pdbx_strand_id
1 'polypeptide(L)' 'IRIKHAVTLLDYGIDSIKNVALLSGFTDPLYFSNVFKAQIGISPTQYLKNKNEKKDN' A
#
# COMPACT_ATOMS: atom_id res chain seq x y z
N ILE A 1 0.64 0.76 13.29
CA ILE A 1 0.55 2.22 12.93
C ILE A 1 1.03 2.44 11.49
N ARG A 2 2.25 2.03 11.12
CA ARG A 2 2.82 2.24 9.76
C ARG A 2 1.98 1.68 8.61
N ILE A 3 1.49 0.43 8.72
CA ILE A 3 0.64 -0.17 7.67
C ILE A 3 -0.72 0.51 7.55
N LYS A 4 -1.32 0.94 8.67
CA LYS A 4 -2.58 1.71 8.63
C LYS A 4 -2.40 3.02 7.87
N HIS A 5 -1.29 3.73 8.09
CA HIS A 5 -0.96 4.93 7.33
C HIS A 5 -0.75 4.62 5.83
N ALA A 6 -0.08 3.52 5.50
CA ALA A 6 0.09 3.08 4.12
C ALA A 6 -1.25 2.84 3.42
N VAL A 7 -2.18 2.14 4.08
CA VAL A 7 -3.54 1.91 3.57
C VAL A 7 -4.25 3.24 3.32
N THR A 8 -4.18 4.19 4.26
CA THR A 8 -4.75 5.52 4.09
C THR A 8 -4.18 6.27 2.87
N LEU A 9 -2.86 6.21 2.65
CA LEU A 9 -2.23 6.85 1.48
C LEU A 9 -2.67 6.21 0.15
N LEU A 10 -2.72 4.88 0.10
CA LEU A 10 -3.28 4.14 -1.04
C LEU A 10 -4.75 4.53 -1.23
N ASP A 11 -5.47 4.77 -0.13
CA ASP A 11 -6.87 5.12 -0.18
C ASP A 11 -7.15 6.53 -0.72
N TYR A 12 -6.25 7.47 -0.45
CA TYR A 12 -6.22 8.80 -1.03
C TYR A 12 -5.74 8.84 -2.49
N GLY A 13 -5.36 7.70 -3.06
CA GLY A 13 -5.01 7.59 -4.48
C GLY A 13 -3.52 7.75 -4.77
N ILE A 14 -2.64 7.60 -3.78
CA ILE A 14 -1.21 7.47 -4.06
C ILE A 14 -0.95 6.08 -4.62
N ASP A 15 -0.56 6.00 -5.89
CA ASP A 15 -0.35 4.77 -6.66
C ASP A 15 1.11 4.27 -6.63
N SER A 16 2.05 5.14 -6.28
CA SER A 16 3.46 4.75 -6.16
C SER A 16 3.70 4.00 -4.85
N ILE A 17 3.83 2.67 -4.93
CA ILE A 17 4.19 1.79 -3.81
C ILE A 17 5.47 2.24 -3.12
N LYS A 18 6.45 2.73 -3.88
CA LYS A 18 7.70 3.26 -3.33
C LYS A 18 7.47 4.50 -2.46
N ASN A 19 6.63 5.43 -2.93
CA ASN A 19 6.30 6.64 -2.17
C ASN A 19 5.48 6.29 -0.93
N VAL A 20 4.51 5.38 -1.05
CA VAL A 20 3.70 4.91 0.08
C VAL A 20 4.58 4.26 1.14
N ALA A 21 5.55 3.43 0.75
CA ALA A 21 6.52 2.84 1.67
C ALA A 21 7.29 3.94 2.43
N LEU A 22 7.88 4.89 1.70
CA LEU A 22 8.67 5.97 2.27
C LEU A 22 7.85 6.86 3.22
N LEU A 23 6.67 7.31 2.79
CA LEU A 23 5.75 8.16 3.58
C LEU A 23 5.18 7.43 4.79
N SER A 24 5.07 6.11 4.74
CA SER A 24 4.69 5.26 5.87
C SER A 24 5.86 4.92 6.80
N GLY A 25 7.04 5.49 6.53
CA GLY A 25 8.26 5.35 7.32
C GLY A 25 9.08 4.11 7.01
N PHE A 26 8.90 3.44 5.87
CA PHE A 26 9.73 2.33 5.42
C PHE A 26 10.85 2.81 4.50
N THR A 27 12.08 2.46 4.84
CA THR A 27 13.28 2.73 4.03
C THR A 27 13.49 1.66 2.96
N ASP A 28 13.04 0.43 3.20
CA ASP A 28 13.11 -0.69 2.26
C ASP A 28 11.71 -1.05 1.70
N PRO A 29 11.46 -0.81 0.40
CA PRO A 29 10.20 -1.18 -0.26
C PRO A 29 9.90 -2.69 -0.29
N LEU A 30 10.93 -3.55 -0.31
CA LEU A 30 10.75 -5.00 -0.30
C LEU A 30 10.25 -5.45 1.08
N TYR A 31 10.89 -4.95 2.13
CA TYR A 31 10.43 -5.17 3.50
C TYR A 31 9.02 -4.63 3.72
N PHE A 32 8.72 -3.42 3.23
CA PHE A 32 7.36 -2.86 3.24
C PHE A 32 6.35 -3.84 2.63
N SER A 33 6.65 -4.36 1.44
CA SER A 33 5.73 -5.25 0.72
C SER A 33 5.44 -6.53 1.49
N ASN A 34 6.46 -7.10 2.15
CA ASN A 34 6.31 -8.28 3.00
C ASN A 34 5.46 -7.99 4.25
N VAL A 35 5.73 -6.89 4.95
CA VAL A 35 4.98 -6.51 6.16
C VAL A 35 3.54 -6.13 5.81
N PHE A 36 3.34 -5.39 4.72
CA PHE A 36 2.01 -5.02 4.24
C PHE A 36 1.20 -6.27 3.91
N LYS A 37 1.76 -7.22 3.15
CA LYS A 37 1.11 -8.49 2.84
C LYS A 37 0.80 -9.30 4.10
N ALA A 38 1.72 -9.36 5.06
CA ALA A 38 1.49 -10.08 6.31
C ALA A 38 0.36 -9.47 7.17
N GLN A 39 0.18 -8.15 7.12
CA GLN A 39 -0.87 -7.44 7.89
C GLN A 39 -2.23 -7.37 7.18
N ILE A 40 -2.23 -7.17 5.85
CA ILE A 40 -3.45 -6.94 5.05
C ILE A 40 -3.92 -8.21 4.33
N GLY A 41 -3.03 -9.19 4.14
CA GLY A 41 -3.29 -10.46 3.45
C GLY A 41 -2.96 -10.44 1.95
N ILE A 42 -2.82 -9.27 1.34
CA ILE A 42 -2.49 -9.10 -0.08
C ILE A 42 -1.34 -8.11 -0.28
N SER A 43 -0.65 -8.19 -1.42
CA SER A 43 0.44 -7.25 -1.72
C SER A 43 -0.09 -5.82 -1.91
N PRO A 44 0.72 -4.78 -1.66
CA PRO A 44 0.28 -3.40 -1.82
C PRO A 44 -0.07 -3.07 -3.29
N THR A 45 0.60 -3.68 -4.27
CA THR A 45 0.25 -3.57 -5.70
C THR A 45 -1.12 -4.18 -5.99
N GLN A 46 -1.43 -5.34 -5.40
CA GLN A 46 -2.73 -5.98 -5.57
C GLN A 46 -3.84 -5.17 -4.89
N TYR A 47 -3.56 -4.57 -3.72
CA TYR A 47 -4.46 -3.65 -3.06
C TYR A 47 -4.83 -2.46 -3.97
N LEU A 48 -3.83 -1.85 -4.63
CA LEU A 48 -4.08 -0.77 -5.60
C LEU A 48 -4.91 -1.22 -6.78
N LYS A 49 -4.58 -2.37 -7.38
CA LYS A 49 -5.32 -2.90 -8.53
C LYS A 49 -6.79 -3.09 -8.18
N ASN A 50 -7.08 -3.74 -7.05
CA ASN A 50 -8.45 -3.96 -6.57
C ASN A 50 -9.20 -2.65 -6.29
N LYS A 51 -8.49 -1.59 -5.90
CA LYS A 51 -9.08 -0.27 -5.66
C LYS A 51 -9.41 0.45 -6.95
N ASN A 52 -8.54 0.37 -7.96
CA ASN A 52 -8.79 0.94 -9.28
C ASN A 52 -9.97 0.24 -9.96
N GLU A 53 -10.05 -1.09 -9.89
CA GLU A 53 -11.19 -1.87 -10.42
C GLU A 53 -12.53 -1.52 -9.74
N LYS A 54 -12.52 -1.02 -8.49
CA LYS A 54 -13.71 -0.54 -7.79
C LYS A 54 -14.07 0.91 -8.08
N LYS A 55 -13.19 1.71 -8.70
CA LYS A 55 -13.49 3.09 -9.10
C LYS A 55 -14.18 3.16 -10.47
N ASP A 56 -14.00 2.14 -11.29
CA ASP A 56 -14.54 2.07 -12.66
C ASP A 56 -15.91 1.35 -12.75
N ASN A 57 -16.50 0.97 -11.60
CA ASN A 57 -17.85 0.39 -11.46
C ASN A 57 -18.71 1.25 -10.53
#